data_AF-A0A067BZ74-F1
#
_entry.id   AF-A0A067BZ74-F1
#
_cell.length_a   1.000
_cell.length_b   1.000
_cell.length_c   1.000
_cell.angle_alpha   90.00
_cell.angle_beta   90.00
_cell.angle_gamma   90.00
#
_symmetry.space_group_name_H-M   'P 1'
#
loop_
_entity.id
_entity.type
_entity.pdbx_description
1 polymer ?
#
loop_
_entity_poly.entity_id
_entity_poly.type
_entity_poly.pdbx_seq_one_letter_code
_entity_poly.pdbx_strand_id
1 'polypeptide(L)'
;MLLRCFLAIAALVVALGTASEASCDDASPCPKGGSPVCATNGVTYTNACALAKANCIDANLVLASNGVCTSPMHICAMECPVSYDPQCGSNGMTYANVCEFKKAHCTNPTVTLDHTGRCPARQTLECPSICTMEYAPVCGTDGTTYSNGCKLEIARCRGGPKSTLRIAHVGPCDDTASVRHLDACPTACNDKYAPVCGSDGHTYVNACNFEKVHCGNDDMHIVHRGACDDPQVIPNDDCRDRPCNRMFKPVCGSDNKTYNNMCLFENAQCANRGLALLHDGSCDDPTSGEL
;
A
#
# COMPACT_ATOMS: atom_id res chain seq x y z
N MET A 1 15.12 -5.15 84.16
CA MET A 1 14.50 -6.38 84.69
C MET A 1 13.52 -6.85 83.62
N LEU A 2 13.87 -7.87 82.82
CA LEU A 2 13.67 -9.29 83.16
C LEU A 2 12.22 -9.52 83.61
N LEU A 3 11.43 -10.48 83.16
CA LEU A 3 11.53 -11.64 82.28
C LEU A 3 10.23 -12.40 82.62
N ARG A 4 9.64 -13.15 81.68
CA ARG A 4 8.60 -14.20 81.91
C ARG A 4 7.18 -13.64 82.14
N CYS A 5 6.12 -14.16 81.52
CA CYS A 5 5.82 -15.55 81.20
C CYS A 5 5.13 -15.71 79.84
N PHE A 6 5.63 -16.68 79.08
CA PHE A 6 4.86 -17.51 78.17
C PHE A 6 3.66 -18.12 78.89
N LEU A 7 2.55 -18.32 78.15
CA LEU A 7 1.43 -19.26 78.36
C LEU A 7 0.07 -18.55 78.40
N ALA A 8 -0.53 -18.43 77.21
CA ALA A 8 -1.92 -18.83 76.98
C ALA A 8 -2.22 -18.72 75.49
N ILE A 9 -1.71 -19.69 74.73
CA ILE A 9 -2.39 -20.16 73.53
C ILE A 9 -3.73 -20.73 74.01
N ALA A 10 -4.83 -20.03 73.76
CA ALA A 10 -6.13 -20.65 73.51
C ALA A 10 -7.20 -19.56 73.31
N ALA A 11 -7.91 -19.68 72.19
CA ALA A 11 -9.27 -19.19 71.97
C ALA A 11 -9.46 -17.67 71.90
N LEU A 12 -9.39 -17.12 70.69
CA LEU A 12 -10.58 -16.58 70.01
C LEU A 12 -10.27 -16.18 68.55
N VAL A 13 -9.93 -17.16 67.70
CA VAL A 13 -10.01 -17.00 66.25
C VAL A 13 -11.25 -17.76 65.79
N VAL A 14 -12.43 -17.15 66.01
CA VAL A 14 -13.68 -17.59 65.38
C VAL A 14 -14.36 -16.34 64.85
N ALA A 15 -14.07 -16.03 63.58
CA ALA A 15 -14.97 -15.41 62.61
C ALA A 15 -14.17 -14.93 61.37
N LEU A 16 -13.44 -15.86 60.74
CA LEU A 16 -13.19 -15.75 59.31
C LEU A 16 -14.03 -16.83 58.65
N GLY A 17 -15.33 -16.57 58.56
CA GLY A 17 -16.18 -17.26 57.60
C GLY A 17 -15.80 -16.75 56.22
N THR A 18 -14.74 -17.32 55.63
CA THR A 18 -14.55 -17.25 54.19
C THR A 18 -15.70 -18.03 53.59
N ALA A 19 -16.64 -17.33 52.97
CA ALA A 19 -17.58 -17.94 52.05
C ALA A 19 -16.74 -18.78 51.08
N SER A 20 -16.95 -20.10 51.13
CA SER A 20 -16.24 -21.07 50.31
C SER A 20 -16.30 -20.62 48.86
N GLU A 21 -15.12 -20.41 48.26
CA GLU A 21 -14.97 -20.48 46.81
C GLU A 21 -15.66 -21.77 46.37
N ALA A 22 -16.68 -21.64 45.52
CA ALA A 22 -17.42 -22.78 45.01
C ALA A 22 -16.46 -23.61 44.15
N SER A 23 -15.82 -24.59 44.78
CA SER A 23 -14.96 -25.54 44.09
C SER A 23 -15.83 -26.35 43.12
N CYS A 24 -15.54 -26.20 41.82
CA CYS A 24 -16.20 -26.94 40.74
C CYS A 24 -16.01 -28.46 40.82
N ASP A 25 -15.15 -28.91 41.73
CA ASP A 25 -14.84 -30.31 41.97
C ASP A 25 -15.81 -31.00 42.95
N ASP A 26 -16.54 -30.25 43.78
CA ASP A 26 -17.54 -30.78 44.72
C ASP A 26 -18.91 -31.08 44.08
N ALA A 27 -19.06 -30.82 42.77
CA ALA A 27 -20.27 -31.15 42.03
C ALA A 27 -20.40 -32.67 41.84
N SER A 28 -21.55 -33.20 42.27
CA SER A 28 -21.93 -34.62 42.12
C SER A 28 -21.62 -35.14 40.70
N PRO A 29 -21.17 -36.39 40.55
CA PRO A 29 -20.84 -36.94 39.23
C PRO A 29 -22.04 -36.85 38.29
N CYS A 30 -21.80 -36.38 37.06
CA CYS A 30 -22.86 -36.34 36.06
C CYS A 30 -23.36 -37.75 35.72
N PRO A 31 -24.68 -37.92 35.47
CA PRO A 31 -25.23 -39.19 35.05
C PRO A 31 -24.59 -39.64 33.73
N LYS A 32 -24.32 -40.95 33.60
CA LYS A 32 -23.87 -41.55 32.35
C LYS A 32 -25.06 -41.67 31.40
N GLY A 33 -25.03 -40.94 30.29
CA GLY A 33 -26.10 -40.88 29.29
C GLY A 33 -26.82 -39.53 29.24
N GLY A 34 -27.57 -39.30 28.17
CA GLY A 34 -28.26 -38.04 27.88
C GLY A 34 -28.10 -37.63 26.42
N SER A 35 -28.76 -36.53 26.04
CA SER A 35 -28.63 -35.96 24.70
C SER A 35 -27.33 -35.15 24.61
N PRO A 36 -26.46 -35.39 23.61
CA PRO A 36 -25.23 -34.62 23.45
C PRO A 36 -25.55 -33.14 23.21
N VAL A 37 -24.64 -32.28 23.62
CA VAL A 37 -24.74 -30.83 23.44
C VAL A 37 -23.43 -30.27 22.91
N CYS A 38 -23.51 -29.25 22.05
CA CYS A 38 -22.37 -28.56 21.52
C CYS A 38 -22.16 -27.26 22.30
N ALA A 39 -20.92 -26.99 22.71
CA ALA A 39 -20.56 -25.77 23.42
C ALA A 39 -19.95 -24.71 22.49
N THR A 40 -19.85 -23.47 22.96
CA THR A 40 -19.31 -22.32 22.20
C THR A 40 -17.86 -22.49 21.75
N ASN A 41 -17.08 -23.33 22.42
CA ASN A 41 -15.72 -23.68 22.01
C ASN A 41 -15.66 -24.79 20.95
N GLY A 42 -16.81 -25.23 20.41
CA GLY A 42 -16.89 -26.29 19.42
C GLY A 42 -16.68 -27.72 19.97
N VAL A 43 -16.63 -27.87 21.30
CA VAL A 43 -16.52 -29.19 21.95
C VAL A 43 -17.92 -29.77 22.19
N THR A 44 -18.08 -31.06 21.86
CA THR A 44 -19.31 -31.81 22.17
C THR A 44 -19.23 -32.39 23.57
N TYR A 45 -20.20 -32.05 24.42
CA TYR A 45 -20.38 -32.63 25.74
C TYR A 45 -21.43 -33.74 25.69
N THR A 46 -21.23 -34.77 26.49
CA THR A 46 -22.08 -35.97 26.53
C THR A 46 -23.52 -35.67 26.92
N ASN A 47 -23.72 -34.65 27.76
CA ASN A 47 -25.02 -34.12 28.14
C ASN A 47 -24.88 -32.69 28.73
N ALA A 48 -26.01 -32.05 29.01
CA ALA A 48 -26.05 -30.70 29.59
C ALA A 48 -25.35 -30.61 30.97
N CYS A 49 -25.35 -31.68 31.78
CA CYS A 49 -24.64 -31.70 33.06
C CYS A 49 -23.12 -31.59 32.86
N ALA A 50 -22.57 -32.33 31.89
CA ALA A 50 -21.14 -32.29 31.59
C ALA A 50 -20.70 -30.90 31.10
N LEU A 51 -21.55 -30.22 30.32
CA LEU A 51 -21.32 -28.83 29.93
C LEU A 51 -21.39 -27.87 31.13
N ALA A 52 -22.39 -28.00 31.99
CA ALA A 52 -22.53 -27.15 33.18
C ALA A 52 -21.33 -27.29 34.15
N LYS A 53 -20.80 -28.51 34.30
CA LYS A 53 -19.59 -28.75 35.08
C LYS A 53 -18.35 -28.08 34.46
N ALA A 54 -18.23 -28.10 33.14
CA ALA A 54 -17.13 -27.41 32.46
C ALA A 54 -17.28 -25.88 32.48
N ASN A 55 -18.50 -25.35 32.40
CA ASN A 55 -18.80 -23.92 32.54
C ASN A 55 -18.45 -23.39 33.95
N CYS A 56 -18.55 -24.24 34.98
CA CYS A 56 -18.06 -23.89 36.31
C CYS A 56 -16.55 -23.52 36.29
N ILE A 57 -15.75 -24.20 35.46
CA ILE A 57 -14.30 -23.95 35.32
C ILE A 57 -14.03 -22.79 34.35
N ASP A 58 -14.77 -22.72 33.24
CA ASP A 58 -14.69 -21.65 32.25
C ASP A 58 -16.05 -20.96 32.08
N ALA A 59 -16.24 -19.83 32.76
CA ALA A 59 -17.50 -19.08 32.74
C ALA A 59 -17.91 -18.55 31.34
N ASN A 60 -17.01 -18.57 30.34
CA ASN A 60 -17.32 -18.19 28.96
C ASN A 60 -17.86 -19.36 28.13
N LEU A 61 -17.84 -20.57 28.68
CA LEU A 61 -18.30 -21.78 28.03
C LEU A 61 -19.82 -21.92 28.18
N VAL A 62 -20.55 -21.65 27.10
CA VAL A 62 -22.01 -21.75 27.08
C VAL A 62 -22.49 -22.73 26.01
N LEU A 63 -23.76 -23.13 26.10
CA LEU A 63 -24.39 -24.00 25.11
C LEU A 63 -24.48 -23.29 23.76
N ALA A 64 -23.87 -23.86 22.73
CA ALA A 64 -23.98 -23.39 21.35
C ALA A 64 -25.17 -24.03 20.62
N SER A 65 -25.39 -25.34 20.77
CA SER A 65 -26.53 -26.04 20.17
C SER A 65 -26.81 -27.39 20.84
N ASN A 66 -28.05 -27.89 20.69
CA ASN A 66 -28.39 -29.26 21.06
C ASN A 66 -27.88 -30.23 19.98
N GLY A 67 -27.29 -31.35 20.40
CA GLY A 67 -26.67 -32.34 19.51
C GLY A 67 -25.15 -32.30 19.53
N VAL A 68 -24.52 -33.12 18.68
CA VAL A 68 -23.06 -33.15 18.52
C VAL A 68 -22.59 -31.96 17.67
N CYS A 69 -21.38 -31.46 17.92
CA CYS A 69 -20.75 -30.47 17.07
C CYS A 69 -20.39 -31.14 15.72
N THR A 70 -21.09 -30.75 14.65
CA THR A 70 -20.96 -31.41 13.34
C THR A 70 -19.97 -30.76 12.39
N SER A 71 -19.37 -29.61 12.74
CA SER A 71 -18.28 -28.90 12.01
C SER A 71 -18.05 -27.52 12.67
N PRO A 72 -16.91 -26.84 12.48
CA PRO A 72 -16.68 -25.45 12.92
C PRO A 72 -17.69 -24.39 12.43
N MET A 73 -18.73 -24.77 11.67
CA MET A 73 -19.76 -23.89 11.10
C MET A 73 -20.87 -23.39 12.05
N HIS A 74 -20.74 -23.53 13.37
CA HIS A 74 -21.82 -23.13 14.31
C HIS A 74 -21.42 -22.12 15.39
N ILE A 75 -20.41 -21.28 15.16
CA ILE A 75 -20.07 -20.17 16.08
C ILE A 75 -20.60 -18.81 15.56
N CYS A 76 -21.23 -18.77 14.38
CA CYS A 76 -21.67 -17.52 13.74
C CYS A 76 -23.19 -17.42 13.54
N ALA A 77 -23.95 -18.41 14.02
CA ALA A 77 -25.40 -18.45 13.91
C ALA A 77 -26.05 -17.62 15.03
N MET A 78 -25.88 -16.30 14.99
CA MET A 78 -26.60 -15.37 15.87
C MET A 78 -27.74 -14.67 15.13
N GLU A 79 -28.84 -14.46 15.84
CA GLU A 79 -29.96 -13.63 15.41
C GLU A 79 -29.62 -12.16 15.65
N CYS A 80 -29.78 -11.34 14.62
CA CYS A 80 -29.51 -9.91 14.72
C CYS A 80 -30.83 -9.13 14.75
N PRO A 81 -30.92 -8.06 15.56
CA PRO A 81 -32.09 -7.21 15.59
C PRO A 81 -32.27 -6.51 14.24
N VAL A 82 -33.53 -6.32 13.84
CA VAL A 82 -33.90 -5.53 12.64
C VAL A 82 -33.72 -4.04 12.98
N SER A 83 -32.48 -3.61 13.06
CA SER A 83 -32.06 -2.24 13.35
C SER A 83 -31.16 -1.74 12.23
N TYR A 84 -31.26 -0.46 11.91
CA TYR A 84 -30.51 0.16 10.82
C TYR A 84 -29.54 1.20 11.36
N ASP A 85 -28.30 0.78 11.57
CA ASP A 85 -27.15 1.60 11.98
C ASP A 85 -25.91 1.13 11.19
N PRO A 86 -25.79 1.54 9.91
CA PRO A 86 -24.98 0.84 8.93
C PRO A 86 -23.49 0.85 9.25
N GLN A 87 -22.79 -0.21 8.86
CA GLN A 87 -21.35 -0.39 9.06
C GLN A 87 -20.67 -0.77 7.74
N CYS A 88 -19.53 -0.17 7.41
CA CYS A 88 -18.78 -0.51 6.21
C CYS A 88 -17.66 -1.50 6.53
N GLY A 89 -17.63 -2.64 5.83
CA GLY A 89 -16.53 -3.60 5.93
C GLY A 89 -15.41 -3.32 4.92
N SER A 90 -14.22 -3.83 5.20
CA SER A 90 -13.04 -3.74 4.33
C SER A 90 -13.23 -4.40 2.95
N ASN A 91 -14.27 -5.21 2.80
CA ASN A 91 -14.71 -5.79 1.53
C ASN A 91 -15.66 -4.89 0.72
N GLY A 92 -15.88 -3.64 1.14
CA GLY A 92 -16.76 -2.68 0.48
C GLY A 92 -18.25 -2.99 0.62
N MET A 93 -18.63 -3.93 1.49
CA MET A 93 -20.04 -4.25 1.77
C MET A 93 -20.57 -3.45 2.96
N THR A 94 -21.77 -2.91 2.80
CA THR A 94 -22.51 -2.24 3.89
C THR A 94 -23.35 -3.27 4.65
N TYR A 95 -23.11 -3.39 5.94
CA TYR A 95 -23.91 -4.21 6.87
C TYR A 95 -24.96 -3.35 7.54
N ALA A 96 -26.17 -3.89 7.76
CA ALA A 96 -27.30 -3.12 8.29
C ALA A 96 -27.05 -2.58 9.71
N ASN A 97 -26.27 -3.31 10.51
CA ASN A 97 -25.84 -2.93 11.84
C ASN A 97 -24.57 -3.68 12.27
N VAL A 98 -24.01 -3.34 13.43
CA VAL A 98 -22.81 -3.96 14.01
C VAL A 98 -22.98 -5.47 14.23
N CYS A 99 -24.19 -5.95 14.54
CA CYS A 99 -24.45 -7.39 14.69
C CYS A 99 -24.26 -8.09 13.34
N GLU A 100 -24.86 -7.58 12.27
CA GLU A 100 -24.72 -8.15 10.93
C GLU A 100 -23.26 -8.14 10.45
N PHE A 101 -22.50 -7.09 10.76
CA PHE A 101 -21.06 -7.06 10.48
C PHE A 101 -20.31 -8.16 11.25
N LYS A 102 -20.53 -8.29 12.57
CA LYS A 102 -19.87 -9.31 13.40
C LYS A 102 -20.22 -10.73 12.94
N LYS A 103 -21.45 -10.94 12.48
CA LYS A 103 -21.90 -12.22 11.92
C LYS A 103 -21.10 -12.58 10.66
N ALA A 104 -20.94 -11.61 9.75
CA ALA A 104 -20.13 -11.78 8.55
C ALA A 104 -18.64 -11.97 8.87
N HIS A 105 -18.07 -11.17 9.78
CA HIS A 105 -16.68 -11.30 10.24
C HIS A 105 -16.42 -12.68 10.89
N CYS A 106 -17.38 -13.20 11.65
CA CYS A 106 -17.28 -14.53 12.22
C CYS A 106 -17.18 -15.60 11.13
N THR A 107 -17.98 -15.49 10.07
CA THR A 107 -17.90 -16.43 8.93
C THR A 107 -16.66 -16.23 8.06
N ASN A 108 -16.12 -15.00 8.03
CA ASN A 108 -14.94 -14.64 7.26
C ASN A 108 -14.09 -13.61 8.02
N PRO A 109 -13.12 -14.06 8.85
CA PRO A 109 -12.30 -13.18 9.68
C PRO A 109 -11.42 -12.19 8.91
N THR A 110 -11.25 -12.38 7.59
CA THR A 110 -10.49 -11.44 6.75
C THR A 110 -11.23 -10.12 6.52
N VAL A 111 -12.54 -10.08 6.74
CA VAL A 111 -13.37 -8.88 6.60
C VAL A 111 -13.32 -8.08 7.89
N THR A 112 -12.57 -6.99 7.94
CA THR A 112 -12.50 -6.08 9.10
C THR A 112 -13.49 -4.92 8.94
N LEU A 113 -13.75 -4.19 10.02
CA LEU A 113 -14.54 -2.96 9.94
C LEU A 113 -13.65 -1.88 9.33
N ASP A 114 -14.13 -1.23 8.27
CA ASP A 114 -13.44 -0.11 7.63
C ASP A 114 -13.82 1.20 8.34
N HIS A 115 -15.10 1.55 8.31
CA HIS A 115 -15.63 2.72 9.01
C HIS A 115 -17.11 2.57 9.39
N THR A 116 -17.58 3.40 10.33
CA THR A 116 -19.01 3.49 10.68
C THR A 116 -19.79 4.18 9.56
N GLY A 117 -21.03 3.76 9.33
CA GLY A 117 -21.88 4.26 8.25
C GLY A 117 -21.93 3.31 7.05
N ARG A 118 -22.68 3.70 6.02
CA ARG A 118 -22.70 2.97 4.74
C ARG A 118 -21.34 3.07 4.08
N CYS A 119 -20.90 2.01 3.41
CA CYS A 119 -19.81 2.16 2.47
C CYS A 119 -20.18 3.22 1.44
N PRO A 120 -19.21 4.04 0.97
CA PRO A 120 -19.45 4.91 -0.16
C PRO A 120 -20.04 4.07 -1.28
N ALA A 121 -21.16 4.51 -1.85
CA ALA A 121 -21.68 3.89 -3.07
C ALA A 121 -20.49 3.78 -4.02
N ARG A 122 -20.23 2.57 -4.52
CA ARG A 122 -19.20 2.34 -5.53
C ARG A 122 -19.47 3.40 -6.58
N GLN A 123 -18.67 4.47 -6.62
CA GLN A 123 -18.96 5.60 -7.48
C GLN A 123 -18.98 4.97 -8.87
N THR A 124 -20.19 4.85 -9.43
CA THR A 124 -20.35 4.63 -10.84
C THR A 124 -19.68 5.85 -11.40
N LEU A 125 -18.44 5.69 -11.83
CA LEU A 125 -17.63 6.77 -12.33
C LEU A 125 -18.38 7.27 -13.56
N GLU A 126 -19.16 8.34 -13.38
CA GLU A 126 -20.00 8.89 -14.44
C GLU A 126 -19.08 9.63 -15.39
N CYS A 127 -18.55 8.88 -16.34
CA CYS A 127 -17.71 9.44 -17.38
C CYS A 127 -18.57 10.21 -18.38
N PRO A 128 -18.12 11.39 -18.81
CA PRO A 128 -18.75 12.10 -19.92
C PRO A 128 -18.96 11.16 -21.12
N SER A 129 -20.06 11.33 -21.83
CA SER A 129 -20.40 10.51 -23.01
C SER A 129 -20.50 11.35 -24.29
N ILE A 130 -20.56 12.67 -24.14
CA ILE A 130 -20.76 13.64 -25.21
C ILE A 130 -19.41 14.26 -25.59
N CYS A 131 -19.09 14.23 -26.87
CA CYS A 131 -17.99 14.99 -27.47
C CYS A 131 -18.50 15.69 -28.72
N THR A 132 -17.80 16.74 -29.13
CA THR A 132 -17.95 17.28 -30.49
C THR A 132 -17.52 16.22 -31.51
N MET A 133 -18.08 16.30 -32.71
CA MET A 133 -17.71 15.43 -33.85
C MET A 133 -16.52 15.98 -34.64
N GLU A 134 -15.81 16.96 -34.08
CA GLU A 134 -14.59 17.51 -34.67
C GLU A 134 -13.51 16.43 -34.70
N TYR A 135 -12.86 16.30 -35.85
CA TYR A 135 -11.75 15.39 -36.05
C TYR A 135 -10.43 16.13 -35.85
N ALA A 136 -9.86 15.98 -34.66
CA ALA A 136 -8.60 16.58 -34.23
C ALA A 136 -7.79 15.52 -33.46
N PRO A 137 -7.23 14.51 -34.17
CA PRO A 137 -6.78 13.27 -33.56
C PRO A 137 -5.61 13.47 -32.60
N VAL A 138 -5.56 12.62 -31.58
CA VAL A 138 -4.46 12.55 -30.62
C VAL A 138 -4.04 11.10 -30.43
N CYS A 139 -2.75 10.87 -30.21
CA CYS A 139 -2.23 9.56 -29.87
C CYS A 139 -2.18 9.40 -28.36
N GLY A 140 -2.79 8.35 -27.83
CA GLY A 140 -2.72 8.02 -26.41
C GLY A 140 -1.38 7.36 -26.05
N THR A 141 -1.01 7.42 -24.77
CA THR A 141 0.14 6.65 -24.22
C THR A 141 -0.05 5.14 -24.32
N ASP A 142 -1.26 4.69 -24.63
CA ASP A 142 -1.63 3.30 -24.93
C ASP A 142 -1.43 2.93 -26.42
N GLY A 143 -0.90 3.85 -27.24
CA GLY A 143 -0.70 3.65 -28.68
C GLY A 143 -1.99 3.67 -29.49
N THR A 144 -3.12 4.11 -28.91
CA THR A 144 -4.41 4.20 -29.61
C THR A 144 -4.64 5.61 -30.14
N THR A 145 -5.05 5.70 -31.40
CA THR A 145 -5.52 6.96 -32.01
C THR A 145 -6.93 7.28 -31.54
N TYR A 146 -7.10 8.41 -30.85
CA TYR A 146 -8.40 8.94 -30.47
C TYR A 146 -8.80 10.04 -31.44
N SER A 147 -10.06 10.02 -31.92
CA SER A 147 -10.56 10.97 -32.94
C SER A 147 -10.49 12.43 -32.50
N ASN A 148 -10.51 12.67 -31.19
CA ASN A 148 -10.20 13.95 -30.55
C ASN A 148 -9.83 13.75 -29.08
N GLY A 149 -9.30 14.80 -28.45
CA GLY A 149 -8.92 14.79 -27.03
C GLY A 149 -10.08 14.47 -26.07
N CYS A 150 -11.31 14.84 -26.42
CA CYS A 150 -12.49 14.50 -25.62
C CYS A 150 -12.71 12.98 -25.56
N LYS A 151 -12.55 12.27 -26.68
CA LYS A 151 -12.66 10.80 -26.69
C LYS A 151 -11.58 10.12 -25.85
N LEU A 152 -10.36 10.64 -25.85
CA LEU A 152 -9.28 10.16 -24.97
C LEU A 152 -9.64 10.37 -23.50
N GLU A 153 -10.18 11.54 -23.15
CA GLU A 153 -10.56 11.85 -21.77
C GLU A 153 -11.65 10.92 -21.24
N ILE A 154 -12.65 10.61 -22.07
CA ILE A 154 -13.70 9.63 -21.73
C ILE A 154 -13.09 8.25 -21.51
N ALA A 155 -12.15 7.83 -22.35
CA ALA A 155 -11.45 6.55 -22.19
C ALA A 155 -10.61 6.54 -20.91
N ARG A 156 -9.90 7.63 -20.62
CA ARG A 156 -9.11 7.80 -19.38
C ARG A 156 -10.01 7.65 -18.16
N CYS A 157 -11.13 8.36 -18.14
CA CYS A 157 -12.13 8.26 -17.10
C CYS A 157 -12.61 6.81 -16.96
N ARG A 158 -13.04 6.15 -18.04
CA ARG A 158 -13.55 4.76 -17.99
C ARG A 158 -12.53 3.75 -17.47
N GLY A 159 -11.23 4.04 -17.59
CA GLY A 159 -10.15 3.26 -16.99
C GLY A 159 -10.05 3.34 -15.46
N GLY A 160 -10.84 4.22 -14.82
CA GLY A 160 -10.92 4.37 -13.38
C GLY A 160 -9.79 5.21 -12.77
N PRO A 161 -9.75 5.32 -11.43
CA PRO A 161 -8.78 6.15 -10.70
C PRO A 161 -7.31 5.77 -10.93
N LYS A 162 -7.04 4.56 -11.41
CA LYS A 162 -5.69 4.05 -11.71
C LYS A 162 -5.29 4.21 -13.18
N SER A 163 -6.14 4.81 -14.00
CA SER A 163 -5.86 5.04 -15.41
C SER A 163 -4.67 5.99 -15.58
N THR A 164 -3.63 5.53 -16.28
CA THR A 164 -2.45 6.33 -16.62
C THR A 164 -2.52 6.91 -18.03
N LEU A 165 -3.67 6.77 -18.71
CA LEU A 165 -3.86 7.20 -20.09
C LEU A 165 -3.70 8.73 -20.21
N ARG A 166 -2.73 9.17 -21.01
CA ARG A 166 -2.49 10.58 -21.33
C ARG A 166 -2.33 10.73 -22.84
N ILE A 167 -2.36 11.96 -23.33
CA ILE A 167 -1.94 12.26 -24.70
C ILE A 167 -0.42 12.04 -24.77
N ALA A 168 0.03 11.14 -25.64
CA ALA A 168 1.43 10.97 -26.00
C ALA A 168 1.88 12.10 -26.93
N HIS A 169 1.13 12.34 -28.02
CA HIS A 169 1.34 13.47 -28.91
C HIS A 169 0.06 13.86 -29.67
N VAL A 170 0.06 15.05 -30.26
CA VAL A 170 -1.00 15.54 -31.16
C VAL A 170 -0.85 14.85 -32.52
N GLY A 171 -1.96 14.51 -33.17
CA GLY A 171 -2.02 13.72 -34.40
C GLY A 171 -2.43 12.26 -34.14
N PRO A 172 -2.77 11.50 -35.19
CA PRO A 172 -3.01 10.07 -35.05
C PRO A 172 -1.72 9.38 -34.59
N CYS A 173 -1.83 8.27 -33.86
CA CYS A 173 -0.73 7.34 -33.74
C CYS A 173 -0.34 6.89 -35.15
N ASP A 174 0.96 6.80 -35.41
CA ASP A 174 1.44 6.31 -36.68
C ASP A 174 1.00 4.84 -36.83
N ASP A 175 0.22 4.49 -37.86
CA ASP A 175 -0.07 3.09 -38.20
C ASP A 175 1.19 2.37 -38.74
N THR A 176 2.27 3.13 -38.92
CA THR A 176 3.63 2.61 -39.13
C THR A 176 4.40 2.43 -37.81
N ALA A 177 3.81 2.75 -36.66
CA ALA A 177 4.38 2.62 -35.32
C ALA A 177 3.96 1.34 -34.58
N SER A 178 3.50 0.31 -35.29
CA SER A 178 3.60 -1.07 -34.77
C SER A 178 5.05 -1.58 -34.71
N VAL A 179 6.04 -0.73 -35.00
CA VAL A 179 7.45 -0.96 -34.68
C VAL A 179 8.07 0.38 -34.28
N ARG A 180 8.23 0.66 -32.97
CA ARG A 180 9.37 1.43 -32.42
C ARG A 180 9.64 1.18 -30.93
N HIS A 181 9.35 -0.03 -30.46
CA HIS A 181 10.08 -0.60 -29.31
C HIS A 181 10.89 -1.85 -29.70
N LEU A 182 11.15 -2.03 -30.99
CA LEU A 182 12.07 -3.07 -31.51
C LEU A 182 13.10 -2.54 -32.53
N ASP A 183 13.10 -1.25 -32.85
CA ASP A 183 14.04 -0.63 -33.82
C ASP A 183 14.99 0.42 -33.21
N ALA A 184 15.06 0.56 -31.89
CA ALA A 184 16.00 1.51 -31.26
C ALA A 184 17.41 0.92 -31.07
N CYS A 185 17.57 -0.40 -31.16
CA CYS A 185 18.86 -1.03 -30.90
C CYS A 185 19.71 -1.02 -32.18
N PRO A 186 20.90 -0.43 -32.17
CA PRO A 186 21.82 -0.55 -33.29
C PRO A 186 22.14 -2.04 -33.55
N THR A 187 21.72 -2.58 -34.69
CA THR A 187 22.04 -3.97 -35.07
C THR A 187 23.45 -4.08 -35.64
N ALA A 188 23.94 -3.01 -36.26
CA ALA A 188 25.30 -2.87 -36.77
C ALA A 188 25.93 -1.57 -36.25
N CYS A 189 27.21 -1.65 -35.91
CA CYS A 189 28.03 -0.51 -35.54
C CYS A 189 29.26 -0.49 -36.43
N ASN A 190 29.78 0.71 -36.71
CA ASN A 190 31.11 0.81 -37.29
C ASN A 190 32.16 0.52 -36.23
N ASP A 191 33.35 0.11 -36.67
CA ASP A 191 34.50 -0.11 -35.79
C ASP A 191 35.33 1.16 -35.59
N LYS A 192 34.72 2.35 -35.78
CA LYS A 192 35.41 3.62 -35.54
C LYS A 192 35.71 3.71 -34.05
N TYR A 193 37.00 3.71 -33.72
CA TYR A 193 37.46 3.84 -32.35
C TYR A 193 37.18 5.25 -31.82
N ALA A 194 36.26 5.35 -30.87
CA ALA A 194 35.86 6.58 -30.18
C ALA A 194 35.30 6.20 -28.80
N PRO A 195 36.18 5.79 -27.86
CA PRO A 195 35.78 5.01 -26.69
C PRO A 195 34.88 5.78 -25.74
N VAL A 196 34.05 5.04 -25.01
CA VAL A 196 33.18 5.56 -23.94
C VAL A 196 33.23 4.63 -22.73
N CYS A 197 33.08 5.19 -21.54
CA CYS A 197 32.97 4.44 -20.30
C CYS A 197 31.51 4.29 -19.88
N GLY A 198 31.04 3.06 -19.73
CA GLY A 198 29.71 2.75 -19.23
C GLY A 198 29.59 2.85 -17.71
N SER A 199 28.37 2.94 -17.20
CA SER A 199 28.09 2.93 -15.75
C SER A 199 28.39 1.60 -15.06
N ASP A 200 28.66 0.55 -15.83
CA ASP A 200 29.21 -0.73 -15.36
C ASP A 200 30.74 -0.74 -15.21
N GLY A 201 31.40 0.38 -15.52
CA GLY A 201 32.86 0.49 -15.50
C GLY A 201 33.56 -0.20 -16.68
N HIS A 202 32.82 -0.55 -17.75
CA HIS A 202 33.41 -1.12 -18.96
C HIS A 202 33.64 -0.07 -20.06
N THR A 203 34.77 -0.21 -20.75
CA THR A 203 35.09 0.62 -21.92
C THR A 203 34.51 0.00 -23.18
N TYR A 204 33.72 0.78 -23.90
CA TYR A 204 33.15 0.40 -25.19
C TYR A 204 33.91 1.07 -26.31
N VAL A 205 34.12 0.36 -27.43
CA VAL A 205 34.87 0.85 -28.59
C VAL A 205 34.29 2.15 -29.17
N ASN A 206 32.98 2.31 -29.07
CA ASN A 206 32.25 3.54 -29.33
C ASN A 206 30.84 3.51 -28.72
N ALA A 207 30.17 4.67 -28.72
CA ALA A 207 28.82 4.83 -28.20
C ALA A 207 27.77 3.91 -28.87
N CYS A 208 27.92 3.62 -30.16
CA CYS A 208 27.02 2.67 -30.85
C CYS A 208 27.13 1.27 -30.23
N ASN A 209 28.34 0.80 -29.96
CA ASN A 209 28.54 -0.52 -29.34
C ASN A 209 28.02 -0.56 -27.90
N PHE A 210 28.13 0.54 -27.15
CA PHE A 210 27.48 0.68 -25.84
C PHE A 210 25.95 0.54 -25.96
N GLU A 211 25.33 1.33 -26.85
CA GLU A 211 23.88 1.35 -27.07
C GLU A 211 23.36 0.02 -27.62
N LYS A 212 24.14 -0.66 -28.46
CA LYS A 212 23.82 -1.99 -28.99
C LYS A 212 23.76 -3.06 -27.89
N VAL A 213 24.72 -3.05 -26.96
CA VAL A 213 24.78 -4.06 -25.88
C VAL A 213 23.71 -3.81 -24.83
N HIS A 214 23.43 -2.53 -24.54
CA HIS A 214 22.55 -2.13 -23.44
C HIS A 214 21.22 -1.56 -23.89
N CYS A 215 20.82 -1.83 -25.14
CA CYS A 215 19.56 -1.37 -25.66
C CYS A 215 18.38 -1.91 -24.84
N GLY A 216 17.47 -1.03 -24.43
CA GLY A 216 16.32 -1.36 -23.59
C GLY A 216 16.65 -1.49 -22.11
N ASN A 217 17.88 -1.17 -21.70
CA ASN A 217 18.25 -1.03 -20.29
C ASN A 217 18.38 0.45 -19.92
N ASP A 218 17.32 1.02 -19.36
CA ASP A 218 17.24 2.45 -19.00
C ASP A 218 18.16 2.84 -17.82
N ASP A 219 18.62 1.88 -17.03
CA ASP A 219 19.56 2.13 -15.92
C ASP A 219 21.01 2.32 -16.42
N MET A 220 21.30 1.87 -17.64
CA MET A 220 22.64 1.83 -18.19
C MET A 220 22.94 3.08 -19.01
N HIS A 221 23.94 3.85 -18.60
CA HIS A 221 24.31 5.11 -19.24
C HIS A 221 25.82 5.28 -19.40
N ILE A 222 26.23 6.12 -20.35
CA ILE A 222 27.64 6.48 -20.54
C ILE A 222 28.03 7.46 -19.43
N VAL A 223 29.00 7.09 -18.59
CA VAL A 223 29.53 7.95 -17.51
C VAL A 223 30.37 9.07 -18.12
N HIS A 224 31.28 8.73 -19.04
CA HIS A 224 32.11 9.71 -19.72
C HIS A 224 32.60 9.22 -21.09
N ARG A 225 33.12 10.15 -21.89
CA ARG A 225 33.84 9.86 -23.14
C ARG A 225 35.28 9.48 -22.79
N GLY A 226 35.88 8.56 -23.53
CA GLY A 226 37.18 7.95 -23.20
C GLY A 226 37.04 6.55 -22.61
N ALA A 227 38.16 5.86 -22.46
CA ALA A 227 38.20 4.58 -21.76
C ALA A 227 38.07 4.79 -20.25
N CYS A 228 37.45 3.86 -19.53
CA CYS A 228 37.30 3.93 -18.07
C CYS A 228 38.65 4.02 -17.34
N ASP A 229 39.69 3.41 -17.90
CA ASP A 229 41.05 3.40 -17.34
C ASP A 229 41.90 4.59 -17.82
N ASP A 230 41.32 5.55 -18.56
CA ASP A 230 42.05 6.70 -19.07
C ASP A 230 42.40 7.66 -17.91
N PRO A 231 43.70 7.82 -17.56
CA PRO A 231 44.12 8.68 -16.47
C PRO A 231 43.93 10.18 -16.76
N GLN A 232 43.52 10.57 -17.97
CA GLN A 232 43.13 11.94 -18.32
C GLN A 232 41.63 12.23 -18.10
N VAL A 233 40.83 11.24 -17.69
CA VAL A 233 39.46 11.46 -17.23
C VAL A 233 39.53 11.75 -15.74
N ILE A 234 39.57 13.05 -15.44
CA ILE A 234 39.64 13.57 -14.09
C ILE A 234 38.43 13.05 -13.29
N PRO A 235 38.65 12.44 -12.11
CA PRO A 235 37.57 12.00 -11.22
C PRO A 235 36.63 13.15 -10.91
N ASN A 236 35.32 12.88 -11.04
CA ASN A 236 34.17 13.50 -10.36
C ASN A 236 34.47 14.51 -9.22
N ASP A 237 35.01 15.69 -9.53
CA ASP A 237 35.08 16.81 -8.59
C ASP A 237 35.03 18.21 -9.25
N ASP A 238 34.90 18.32 -10.58
CA ASP A 238 34.70 19.61 -11.22
C ASP A 238 33.25 19.83 -11.67
N CYS A 239 32.44 20.28 -10.72
CA CYS A 239 31.05 20.64 -10.94
C CYS A 239 30.86 21.89 -11.83
N ARG A 240 31.94 22.52 -12.32
CA ARG A 240 31.88 23.77 -13.08
C ARG A 240 31.61 23.60 -14.57
N ASP A 241 31.85 22.43 -15.16
CA ASP A 241 31.87 22.24 -16.62
C ASP A 241 30.83 21.25 -17.18
N ARG A 242 29.73 21.02 -16.46
CA ARG A 242 28.59 20.29 -17.04
C ARG A 242 27.85 21.17 -18.06
N PRO A 243 27.82 20.81 -19.35
CA PRO A 243 27.22 21.64 -20.39
C PRO A 243 25.70 21.72 -20.20
N CYS A 244 25.19 22.94 -20.02
CA CYS A 244 23.76 23.22 -19.95
C CYS A 244 23.25 23.85 -21.23
N ASN A 245 22.00 23.57 -21.59
CA ASN A 245 21.31 24.35 -22.62
C ASN A 245 21.08 25.79 -22.15
N ARG A 246 20.84 26.71 -23.10
CA ARG A 246 20.56 28.13 -22.81
C ARG A 246 19.08 28.40 -22.56
N MET A 247 18.28 27.37 -22.23
CA MET A 247 16.86 27.55 -21.92
C MET A 247 16.72 28.43 -20.69
N PHE A 248 15.84 29.42 -20.75
CA PHE A 248 15.54 30.29 -19.61
C PHE A 248 14.23 29.83 -18.95
N LYS A 249 14.35 29.04 -17.89
CA LYS A 249 13.25 28.57 -17.03
C LYS A 249 13.76 28.63 -15.57
N PRO A 250 13.70 29.81 -14.94
CA PRO A 250 14.45 30.07 -13.72
C PRO A 250 13.96 29.26 -12.53
N VAL A 251 14.87 29.00 -11.58
CA VAL A 251 14.58 28.36 -10.29
C VAL A 251 15.32 29.08 -9.16
N CYS A 252 14.73 29.10 -7.96
CA CYS A 252 15.33 29.69 -6.76
C CYS A 252 15.96 28.61 -5.87
N GLY A 253 17.25 28.76 -5.56
CA GLY A 253 17.95 27.89 -4.62
C GLY A 253 17.80 28.34 -3.16
N SER A 254 18.10 27.43 -2.23
CA SER A 254 18.14 27.71 -0.79
C SER A 254 19.26 28.66 -0.37
N ASP A 255 20.17 28.98 -1.29
CA ASP A 255 21.18 30.03 -1.17
C ASP A 255 20.66 31.42 -1.61
N ASN A 256 19.35 31.53 -1.87
CA ASN A 256 18.67 32.73 -2.36
C ASN A 256 19.20 33.22 -3.71
N LYS A 257 19.68 32.29 -4.55
CA LYS A 257 20.18 32.57 -5.90
C LYS A 257 19.21 32.05 -6.96
N THR A 258 18.94 32.89 -7.96
CA THR A 258 18.22 32.49 -9.16
C THR A 258 19.16 31.80 -10.15
N TYR A 259 18.79 30.61 -10.59
CA TYR A 259 19.49 29.85 -11.64
C TYR A 259 18.65 29.89 -12.92
N ASN A 260 19.27 30.19 -14.07
CA ASN A 260 18.53 30.38 -15.33
C ASN A 260 17.76 29.13 -15.79
N ASN A 261 18.18 27.94 -15.35
CA ASN A 261 17.48 26.68 -15.52
C ASN A 261 17.93 25.65 -14.48
N MET A 262 17.18 24.55 -14.41
CA MET A 262 17.45 23.43 -13.50
C MET A 262 18.85 22.84 -13.68
N CYS A 263 19.36 22.75 -14.91
CA CYS A 263 20.71 22.23 -15.16
C CYS A 263 21.79 23.08 -14.45
N LEU A 264 21.67 24.41 -14.50
CA LEU A 264 22.60 25.30 -13.80
C LEU A 264 22.45 25.22 -12.27
N PHE A 265 21.24 24.95 -11.77
CA PHE A 265 21.00 24.67 -10.35
C PHE A 265 21.66 23.35 -9.92
N GLU A 266 21.49 22.27 -10.68
CA GLU A 266 22.10 20.96 -10.43
C GLU A 266 23.63 21.00 -10.49
N ASN A 267 24.20 21.82 -11.38
CA ASN A 267 25.65 22.06 -11.40
C ASN A 267 26.13 22.71 -10.10
N ALA A 268 25.36 23.66 -9.56
CA ALA A 268 25.69 24.27 -8.28
C ALA A 268 25.43 23.34 -7.09
N GLN A 269 24.41 22.46 -7.16
CA GLN A 269 24.15 21.45 -6.15
C GLN A 269 25.22 20.35 -6.14
N CYS A 270 25.80 20.04 -7.29
CA CYS A 270 27.01 19.23 -7.37
C CYS A 270 28.15 19.86 -6.55
N ALA A 271 28.39 21.16 -6.74
CA ALA A 271 29.44 21.90 -6.02
C ALA A 271 29.11 22.11 -4.53
N ASN A 272 27.82 22.16 -4.19
CA ASN A 272 27.31 22.35 -2.83
C ASN A 272 26.14 21.39 -2.60
N ARG A 273 26.44 20.19 -2.07
CA ARG A 273 25.42 19.16 -1.79
C ARG A 273 24.33 19.59 -0.79
N GLY A 274 24.53 20.68 -0.06
CA GLY A 274 23.53 21.26 0.84
C GLY A 274 22.57 22.24 0.18
N LEU A 275 22.75 22.56 -1.11
CA LEU A 275 21.86 23.43 -1.86
C LEU A 275 20.55 22.71 -2.16
N ALA A 276 19.44 23.24 -1.68
CA ALA A 276 18.09 22.73 -1.96
C ALA A 276 17.36 23.66 -2.93
N LEU A 277 16.38 23.13 -3.65
CA LEU A 277 15.47 23.93 -4.47
C LEU A 277 14.41 24.55 -3.55
N LEU A 278 14.28 25.87 -3.57
CA LEU A 278 13.26 26.58 -2.78
C LEU A 278 11.93 26.61 -3.52
N HIS A 279 11.93 27.12 -4.76
CA HIS A 279 10.75 27.14 -5.62
C HIS A 279 11.14 27.31 -7.11
N ASP A 280 10.20 26.99 -7.99
CA ASP A 280 10.28 27.37 -9.40
C ASP A 280 10.13 28.90 -9.56
N GLY A 281 10.82 29.51 -10.51
CA GLY A 281 10.85 30.96 -10.69
C GLY A 281 12.10 31.63 -10.10
N SER A 282 12.17 32.96 -10.22
CA SER A 282 13.31 33.73 -9.68
C SER A 282 13.10 34.01 -8.19
N CYS A 283 14.17 34.12 -7.40
CA CYS A 283 14.05 34.41 -5.96
C CYS A 283 13.41 35.78 -5.65
N ASP A 284 13.41 36.70 -6.63
CA ASP A 284 12.77 38.02 -6.50
C ASP A 284 11.28 38.02 -6.89
N ASP A 285 10.71 36.86 -7.26
CA ASP A 285 9.31 36.76 -7.66
C ASP A 285 8.40 36.82 -6.41
N PRO A 286 7.50 37.81 -6.27
CA PRO A 286 6.67 38.01 -5.09
C PRO A 286 5.57 36.95 -4.90
N THR A 287 5.52 35.92 -5.74
CA THR A 287 4.46 34.89 -5.72
C THR A 287 4.77 33.68 -4.81
N SER A 288 5.92 33.62 -4.13
CA SER A 288 6.33 32.48 -3.30
C SER A 288 5.96 32.60 -1.80
N GLY A 289 5.13 33.57 -1.42
CA GLY A 289 4.74 33.85 -0.03
C GLY A 289 3.31 33.48 0.38
N GLU A 290 2.49 32.90 -0.49
CA GLU A 290 1.14 32.47 -0.14
C GLU A 290 0.84 31.10 -0.76
N LEU A 291 0.94 30.05 0.08
CA LEU A 291 0.00 28.92 0.20
C LEU A 291 0.39 28.04 1.39
#